data_AF-A0A0F9MVL0-F1
#
_entry.id   AF-A0A0F9MVL0-F1
#
_cell.length_a   1.000
_cell.length_b   1.000
_cell.length_c   1.000
_cell.angle_alpha   90.00
_cell.angle_beta   90.00
_cell.angle_gamma   90.00
#
_symmetry.space_group_name_H-M   'P 1'
#
loop_
_entity.id
_entity.type
_entity.pdbx_description
1 polymer ?
#
loop_
_entity_poly.entity_id
_entity_poly.type
_entity_poly.pdbx_seq_one_letter_code
_entity_poly.pdbx_strand_id
1 'polypeptide(L)'
;MRIYLKMDEIKIVGARIHNLKNINVRIPKKKITLITGVSGSGKSSLAFDIIFNEGRNRYLQAIGFPPKLEDEKPFDLIEGLSPTVAVEQRTTRAFNPRSTVGTKTIIYNLLRMLYAIEGELLCPICKISVHENLECELCGLVRDRVEIKHFSFNEPSGILC
;
A
#
# COMPACT_ATOMS: atom_id res chain seq x y z
N MET A 1 -22.90 -9.41 27.01
CA MET A 1 -22.18 -9.83 25.79
C MET A 1 -23.05 -9.47 24.59
N ARG A 2 -22.79 -8.35 23.92
CA ARG A 2 -23.64 -7.83 22.84
C ARG A 2 -23.29 -8.61 21.56
N ILE A 3 -24.17 -9.54 21.19
CA ILE A 3 -24.07 -10.36 19.98
C ILE A 3 -23.96 -9.40 18.79
N TYR A 4 -22.83 -9.39 18.10
CA TYR A 4 -22.70 -8.68 16.83
C TYR A 4 -23.62 -9.39 15.83
N LEU A 5 -24.87 -8.93 15.72
CA LEU A 5 -25.73 -9.28 14.59
C LEU A 5 -24.94 -8.91 13.33
N LYS A 6 -24.61 -9.93 12.55
CA LYS A 6 -23.84 -9.81 11.32
C LYS A 6 -24.70 -9.01 10.34
N MET A 7 -24.53 -7.70 10.32
CA MET A 7 -25.21 -6.85 9.36
C MET A 7 -24.70 -7.20 7.97
N ASP A 8 -25.58 -7.73 7.13
CA ASP A 8 -25.29 -8.12 5.74
C ASP A 8 -25.29 -6.93 4.77
N GLU A 9 -25.57 -5.72 5.26
CA GLU A 9 -25.48 -4.47 4.51
C GLU A 9 -24.67 -3.40 5.25
N ILE A 10 -24.14 -2.47 4.48
CA ILE A 10 -23.61 -1.18 4.94
C ILE A 10 -24.74 -0.18 4.76
N LYS A 11 -25.16 0.47 5.85
CA LYS A 11 -26.25 1.46 5.82
C LYS A 11 -25.65 2.84 6.06
N ILE A 12 -25.97 3.77 5.18
CA ILE A 12 -25.54 5.17 5.22
C ILE A 12 -26.80 6.02 5.23
N VAL A 13 -26.92 6.91 6.21
CA VAL A 13 -28.05 7.83 6.37
C VAL A 13 -27.53 9.26 6.30
N GLY A 14 -28.22 10.07 5.50
CA GLY A 14 -27.99 11.50 5.41
C GLY A 14 -26.64 11.90 4.82
N ALA A 15 -26.11 11.13 3.87
CA ALA A 15 -24.83 11.43 3.23
C ALA A 15 -24.87 12.79 2.50
N ARG A 16 -24.01 13.71 2.95
CA ARG A 16 -23.91 15.10 2.52
C ARG A 16 -22.44 15.52 2.48
N ILE A 17 -21.85 15.43 1.30
CA ILE A 17 -20.55 16.04 1.03
C ILE A 17 -20.51 16.40 -0.45
N HIS A 18 -19.94 17.56 -0.76
CA HIS A 18 -19.92 18.11 -2.11
C HIS A 18 -21.32 18.10 -2.76
N ASN A 19 -21.53 17.29 -3.80
CA ASN A 19 -22.77 17.25 -4.56
C ASN A 19 -23.84 16.29 -4.00
N LEU A 20 -23.55 15.58 -2.89
CA LEU A 20 -24.52 14.68 -2.27
C LEU A 20 -25.60 15.47 -1.52
N LYS A 21 -26.86 15.22 -1.88
CA LYS A 21 -28.04 15.94 -1.35
C LYS A 21 -28.73 15.14 -0.24
N ASN A 22 -28.03 14.91 0.87
CA ASN A 22 -28.57 14.22 2.05
C ASN A 22 -29.18 12.84 1.72
N ILE A 23 -28.43 11.99 1.02
CA ILE A 23 -28.95 10.73 0.49
C ILE A 23 -28.83 9.57 1.49
N ASN A 24 -29.76 8.62 1.41
CA ASN A 24 -29.73 7.36 2.15
C ASN A 24 -29.33 6.22 1.22
N VAL A 25 -28.34 5.43 1.59
CA VAL A 25 -27.80 4.35 0.75
C VAL A 25 -27.65 3.07 1.56
N ARG A 26 -27.99 1.94 0.93
CA ARG A 26 -27.73 0.59 1.46
C ARG A 26 -26.88 -0.17 0.47
N ILE A 27 -25.75 -0.71 0.92
CA ILE A 27 -24.80 -1.46 0.08
C ILE A 27 -24.71 -2.89 0.61
N PRO A 28 -25.04 -3.91 -0.19
CA PRO A 28 -24.94 -5.30 0.25
C PRO A 28 -23.47 -5.70 0.43
N LYS A 29 -23.15 -6.38 1.53
CA LYS A 29 -21.81 -6.94 1.76
C LYS A 29 -21.59 -8.19 0.93
N LYS A 30 -20.31 -8.52 0.74
CA LYS A 30 -19.85 -9.72 0.00
C LYS A 30 -20.38 -9.78 -1.43
N LYS A 31 -20.70 -8.62 -2.01
CA LYS A 31 -21.08 -8.47 -3.41
C LYS A 31 -20.21 -7.40 -4.04
N ILE A 32 -19.98 -7.54 -5.34
CA ILE A 32 -19.40 -6.46 -6.13
C ILE A 32 -20.53 -5.46 -6.38
N THR A 33 -20.40 -4.28 -5.79
CA THR A 33 -21.36 -3.18 -5.97
C THR A 33 -20.72 -2.10 -6.83
N LEU A 34 -21.41 -1.71 -7.89
CA LEU A 34 -20.97 -0.67 -8.80
C LEU A 34 -21.75 0.62 -8.52
N ILE A 35 -21.04 1.72 -8.30
CA ILE A 35 -21.62 3.07 -8.17
C ILE A 35 -21.47 3.78 -9.51
N THR A 36 -22.57 3.99 -10.23
CA THR A 36 -22.58 4.59 -11.57
C THR A 36 -23.29 5.95 -11.58
N GLY A 37 -23.20 6.67 -12.70
CA GLY A 37 -23.82 7.98 -12.90
C GLY A 37 -22.90 8.98 -13.61
N VAL A 38 -23.50 10.06 -14.11
CA VAL A 38 -22.80 11.13 -14.85
C VAL A 38 -21.68 11.78 -14.05
N SER A 39 -20.70 12.39 -14.72
CA SER A 39 -19.62 13.12 -14.04
C SER A 39 -20.20 14.15 -13.07
N GLY A 40 -19.57 14.31 -11.90
CA GLY A 40 -20.04 15.23 -10.86
C GLY A 40 -21.25 14.74 -10.03
N SER A 41 -21.84 13.58 -10.29
CA SER A 41 -23.02 13.09 -9.53
C SER A 41 -22.76 12.70 -8.06
N GLY A 42 -21.52 12.84 -7.56
CA GLY A 42 -21.15 12.51 -6.18
C GLY A 42 -20.71 11.06 -5.94
N LYS A 43 -20.43 10.27 -6.99
CA LYS A 43 -19.94 8.87 -6.86
C LYS A 43 -18.67 8.77 -6.02
N SER A 44 -17.65 9.56 -6.38
CA SER A 44 -16.37 9.60 -5.68
C SER A 44 -16.54 10.13 -4.26
N SER A 45 -17.44 11.10 -4.07
CA SER A 45 -17.79 11.63 -2.76
C SER A 45 -18.39 10.58 -1.84
N LEU A 46 -19.31 9.76 -2.34
CA LEU A 46 -19.85 8.65 -1.58
C LEU A 46 -18.79 7.57 -1.30
N ALA A 47 -18.03 7.16 -2.32
CA ALA A 47 -17.09 6.04 -2.22
C ALA A 47 -15.82 6.35 -1.41
N PHE A 48 -15.16 7.48 -1.72
CA PHE A 48 -13.86 7.83 -1.16
C PHE A 48 -14.01 8.77 0.03
N ASP A 49 -14.76 9.86 -0.14
CA ASP A 49 -14.81 10.91 0.88
C ASP A 49 -15.62 10.50 2.11
N ILE A 50 -16.66 9.67 1.92
CA ILE A 50 -17.49 9.12 3.02
C ILE A 50 -17.06 7.69 3.38
N ILE A 51 -17.32 6.71 2.50
CA ILE A 51 -17.19 5.29 2.85
C ILE A 51 -15.75 4.92 3.24
N PHE A 52 -14.78 5.23 2.37
CA PHE A 52 -13.38 4.90 2.65
C PHE A 52 -12.81 5.69 3.83
N ASN A 53 -13.05 6.99 3.91
CA ASN A 53 -12.54 7.80 5.02
C ASN A 53 -13.11 7.37 6.36
N GLU A 54 -14.42 7.10 6.44
CA GLU A 54 -15.04 6.66 7.68
C GLU A 54 -14.54 5.27 8.10
N GLY A 55 -14.39 4.34 7.15
CA GLY A 55 -13.87 3.01 7.43
C GLY A 55 -12.42 3.04 7.91
N ARG A 56 -11.60 3.92 7.31
CA ARG A 56 -10.24 4.20 7.77
C ARG A 56 -10.22 4.85 9.16
N ASN A 57 -11.06 5.85 9.41
CA ASN A 57 -11.13 6.55 10.68
C ASN A 57 -11.53 5.59 11.82
N ARG A 58 -12.52 4.73 11.61
CA ARG A 58 -12.93 3.70 12.60
C ARG A 58 -11.81 2.69 12.88
N TYR A 59 -11.11 2.25 11.83
CA TYR A 59 -9.99 1.34 12.00
C TYR A 59 -8.86 1.97 12.82
N LEU A 60 -8.50 3.22 12.53
CA LEU A 60 -7.48 3.96 13.28
C LEU A 60 -7.88 4.15 14.75
N GLN A 61 -9.15 4.49 15.02
CA GLN A 61 -9.66 4.58 16.39
C GLN A 61 -9.60 3.24 17.13
N ALA A 62 -9.90 2.13 16.44
CA ALA A 62 -9.86 0.79 17.04
C ALA A 62 -8.44 0.36 17.47
N ILE A 63 -7.40 0.92 16.85
CA ILE A 63 -5.99 0.66 17.21
C ILE A 63 -5.37 1.77 18.07
N GLY A 64 -6.18 2.70 18.59
CA GLY A 64 -5.77 3.68 19.60
C GLY A 64 -5.36 5.06 19.07
N PHE A 65 -5.55 5.36 17.78
CA PHE A 65 -5.36 6.73 17.28
C PHE A 65 -6.53 7.63 17.71
N PRO A 66 -6.25 8.91 18.04
CA PRO A 66 -7.31 9.84 18.39
C PRO A 66 -8.25 10.08 17.20
N PRO A 67 -9.55 10.31 17.46
CA PRO A 67 -10.47 10.69 16.40
C PRO A 67 -10.03 12.01 15.78
N LYS A 68 -10.24 12.16 14.47
CA LYS A 68 -10.12 13.46 13.83
C LYS A 68 -11.19 14.39 14.40
N LEU A 69 -10.78 15.59 14.78
CA LEU A 69 -11.68 16.69 15.06
C LEU A 69 -12.14 17.23 13.70
N GLU A 70 -13.32 16.81 13.26
CA GLU A 70 -14.00 17.38 12.10
C GLU A 70 -15.18 18.21 12.61
N ASP A 71 -15.29 19.47 12.15
CA ASP A 71 -16.32 20.40 12.61
C ASP A 71 -17.73 19.95 12.22
N GLU A 72 -17.87 19.25 11.09
CA GLU A 72 -19.16 18.74 10.61
C GLU A 72 -19.04 17.36 9.98
N LYS A 73 -19.87 16.41 10.42
CA LYS A 73 -19.90 15.06 9.85
C LYS A 73 -20.62 15.07 8.49
N PRO A 74 -20.05 14.44 7.45
CA PRO A 74 -20.68 14.37 6.12
C PRO A 74 -21.83 13.35 6.03
N PHE A 75 -22.37 12.88 7.15
CA PHE A 75 -23.46 11.91 7.25
C PHE A 75 -24.08 11.94 8.65
N ASP A 76 -25.30 11.43 8.79
CA ASP A 76 -25.96 11.28 10.10
C ASP A 76 -25.57 9.96 10.77
N LEU A 77 -25.57 8.87 10.01
CA LEU A 77 -25.29 7.54 10.53
C LEU A 77 -24.64 6.65 9.47
N ILE A 78 -23.62 5.90 9.88
CA ILE A 78 -23.06 4.79 9.10
C ILE A 78 -22.97 3.56 9.97
N GLU A 79 -23.60 2.46 9.55
CA GLU A 79 -23.58 1.18 10.26
C GLU A 79 -23.13 0.05 9.34
N GLY A 80 -22.60 -1.02 9.95
CA GLY A 80 -22.14 -2.19 9.23
C GLY A 80 -20.86 -1.95 8.42
N LEU A 81 -20.19 -0.81 8.50
CA LEU A 81 -18.96 -0.57 7.74
C LEU A 81 -17.80 -1.44 8.27
N SER A 82 -17.15 -2.19 7.37
CA SER A 82 -15.91 -2.93 7.66
C SER A 82 -14.69 -2.03 7.46
N PRO A 83 -13.48 -2.43 7.92
CA PRO A 83 -12.24 -1.75 7.53
C PRO A 83 -12.14 -1.63 6.00
N THR A 84 -11.78 -0.44 5.53
CA THR A 84 -11.80 -0.10 4.10
C THR A 84 -10.41 0.12 3.55
N VAL A 85 -10.19 -0.31 2.31
CA VAL A 85 -9.00 -0.02 1.51
C VAL A 85 -9.46 0.63 0.21
N ALA A 86 -8.87 1.77 -0.14
CA ALA A 86 -9.10 2.43 -1.42
C ALA A 86 -8.00 2.07 -2.41
N VAL A 87 -8.41 1.73 -3.63
CA VAL A 87 -7.52 1.58 -4.79
C VAL A 87 -7.92 2.67 -5.78
N GLU A 88 -7.11 3.71 -5.85
CA GLU A 88 -7.35 4.91 -6.67
C GLU A 88 -6.28 5.02 -7.75
N GLN A 89 -6.67 5.47 -8.95
CA GLN A 89 -5.72 5.92 -9.95
C GLN A 89 -5.28 7.36 -9.61
N ARG A 90 -4.27 7.50 -8.75
CA ARG A 90 -3.62 8.80 -8.52
C ARG A 90 -2.68 9.10 -9.68
N THR A 91 -3.08 10.01 -10.55
CA THR A 91 -2.33 10.43 -11.75
C THR A 91 -1.21 11.42 -11.43
N THR A 92 -1.20 12.04 -10.24
CA THR A 92 -0.10 12.85 -9.72
C THR A 92 1.07 11.95 -9.31
N ARG A 93 1.81 11.45 -10.31
CA ARG A 93 3.07 10.74 -10.09
C ARG A 93 4.08 11.71 -9.49
N ALA A 94 4.32 11.60 -8.18
CA ALA A 94 5.67 11.83 -7.66
C ALA A 94 6.55 10.74 -8.30
N PHE A 95 7.10 11.05 -9.47
CA PHE A 95 7.97 10.15 -10.22
C PHE A 95 9.30 10.09 -9.49
N ASN A 96 9.43 9.19 -8.53
CA ASN A 96 10.72 8.86 -7.99
C ASN A 96 11.40 7.90 -8.98
N PRO A 97 12.51 8.29 -9.63
CA PRO A 97 13.19 7.46 -10.63
C PRO A 97 13.70 6.12 -10.06
N ARG A 98 13.85 5.99 -8.74
CA ARG A 98 14.21 4.73 -8.06
C ARG A 98 13.00 3.80 -7.80
N SER A 99 11.80 4.22 -8.16
CA SER A 99 10.58 3.42 -7.99
C SER A 99 10.27 2.59 -9.23
N THR A 100 10.51 1.28 -9.16
CA THR A 100 10.20 0.30 -10.22
C THR A 100 9.01 -0.56 -9.82
N VAL A 101 8.55 -1.43 -10.73
CA VAL A 101 7.53 -2.45 -10.39
C VAL A 101 8.01 -3.34 -9.25
N GLY A 102 9.29 -3.74 -9.28
CA GLY A 102 9.90 -4.58 -8.25
C GLY A 102 9.90 -3.92 -6.86
N THR A 103 10.19 -2.62 -6.77
CA THR A 103 10.17 -1.92 -5.47
C THR A 103 8.76 -1.65 -4.97
N LYS A 104 7.79 -1.37 -5.86
CA LYS A 104 6.37 -1.16 -5.49
C LYS A 104 5.66 -2.44 -5.05
N THR A 105 6.02 -3.57 -5.62
CA THR A 105 5.43 -4.89 -5.29
C THR A 105 6.18 -5.61 -4.18
N ILE A 106 7.28 -5.04 -3.67
CA ILE A 106 8.16 -5.66 -2.66
C ILE A 106 8.91 -6.91 -3.18
N ILE A 107 8.63 -7.38 -4.40
CA ILE A 107 9.36 -8.48 -5.07
C ILE A 107 10.86 -8.23 -5.08
N TYR A 108 11.28 -6.98 -5.29
CA TYR A 108 12.70 -6.64 -5.27
C TYR A 108 13.35 -7.01 -3.93
N ASN A 109 12.69 -6.81 -2.78
CA ASN A 109 13.25 -7.19 -1.48
C ASN A 109 13.45 -8.71 -1.36
N LEU A 110 12.55 -9.51 -1.92
CA LEU A 110 12.71 -10.97 -1.96
C LEU A 110 13.90 -11.37 -2.81
N LEU A 111 14.06 -10.74 -3.99
CA LEU A 111 15.22 -10.97 -4.86
C LEU A 111 16.53 -10.60 -4.16
N ARG A 112 16.58 -9.45 -3.46
CA ARG A 112 17.78 -9.03 -2.71
C ARG A 112 18.18 -10.05 -1.65
N MET A 113 17.21 -10.65 -0.96
CA MET A 113 17.46 -11.72 0.00
C MET A 113 17.98 -12.97 -0.71
N LEU A 114 17.35 -13.37 -1.82
CA LEU A 114 17.76 -14.52 -2.61
C LEU A 114 19.21 -14.39 -3.10
N TYR A 115 19.57 -13.26 -3.72
CA TYR A 115 20.93 -13.01 -4.21
C TYR A 115 21.97 -12.90 -3.09
N ALA A 116 21.60 -12.38 -1.92
CA ALA A 116 22.52 -12.32 -0.79
C ALA A 116 22.82 -13.71 -0.18
N ILE A 117 21.87 -14.65 -0.27
CA ILE A 117 22.00 -15.99 0.29
C ILE A 117 22.62 -16.97 -0.72
N GLU A 118 22.11 -16.99 -1.95
CA GLU A 118 22.44 -18.00 -2.97
C GLU A 118 23.29 -17.45 -4.13
N GLY A 119 23.57 -16.14 -4.14
CA GLY A 119 24.32 -15.52 -5.23
C GLY A 119 25.78 -15.93 -5.25
N GLU A 120 26.25 -16.44 -6.39
CA GLU A 120 27.67 -16.65 -6.62
C GLU A 120 28.38 -15.32 -6.87
N LEU A 121 29.46 -15.07 -6.11
CA LEU A 121 30.26 -13.87 -6.25
C LEU A 121 31.28 -14.05 -7.39
N LEU A 122 31.23 -13.15 -8.37
CA LEU A 122 32.19 -13.11 -9.47
C LEU A 122 33.13 -11.91 -9.35
N CYS A 123 34.40 -12.11 -9.70
CA CYS A 123 35.33 -11.01 -9.88
C CYS A 123 34.89 -10.16 -11.11
N PRO A 124 34.74 -8.83 -10.99
CA PRO A 124 34.26 -7.99 -12.10
C PRO A 124 35.27 -7.90 -13.26
N ILE A 125 36.56 -8.12 -12.97
CA ILE A 125 37.66 -8.03 -13.93
C ILE A 125 37.85 -9.39 -14.60
N CYS A 126 38.08 -10.43 -13.79
CA CYS A 126 38.44 -11.76 -14.26
C CYS A 126 37.24 -12.66 -14.57
N LYS A 127 36.03 -12.32 -14.08
CA LYS A 127 34.77 -13.07 -14.24
C LYS A 127 34.81 -14.51 -13.72
N ILE A 128 35.75 -14.82 -12.83
CA ILE A 128 35.81 -16.10 -12.11
C ILE A 128 35.12 -15.99 -10.76
N SER A 129 34.66 -17.13 -10.25
CA SER A 129 34.02 -17.22 -8.94
C SER A 129 35.03 -16.94 -7.83
N VAL A 130 34.59 -16.17 -6.85
CA VAL A 130 35.35 -15.80 -5.66
C VAL A 130 34.74 -16.55 -4.48
N HIS A 131 35.46 -17.55 -3.98
CA HIS A 131 35.01 -18.41 -2.88
C HIS A 131 35.84 -18.16 -1.61
N GLU A 132 35.22 -18.43 -0.45
CA GLU A 132 35.80 -18.51 0.91
C GLU A 132 36.50 -17.26 1.46
N ASN A 133 37.58 -16.79 0.83
CA ASN A 133 38.45 -15.70 1.32
C ASN A 133 38.11 -14.33 0.73
N LEU A 134 37.09 -14.28 -0.14
CA LEU A 134 36.66 -13.08 -0.86
C LEU A 134 37.76 -12.44 -1.71
N GLU A 135 38.82 -13.17 -2.03
CA GLU A 135 39.94 -12.70 -2.85
C GLU A 135 39.95 -13.43 -4.19
N CYS A 136 40.11 -12.67 -5.28
CA CYS A 136 40.24 -13.24 -6.61
C CYS A 136 41.65 -13.83 -6.83
N GLU A 137 41.72 -15.12 -7.12
CA GLU A 137 42.99 -15.85 -7.30
C GLU A 137 43.87 -15.32 -8.45
N LEU A 138 43.29 -14.67 -9.46
CA LEU A 138 44.03 -14.18 -10.63
C LEU A 138 44.57 -12.76 -10.48
N CYS A 139 43.86 -11.89 -9.76
CA CYS A 139 44.20 -10.46 -9.68
C CYS A 139 44.36 -9.93 -8.26
N GLY A 140 44.18 -10.77 -7.24
CA GLY A 140 44.29 -10.41 -5.83
C GLY A 140 43.22 -9.42 -5.35
N LEU A 141 42.15 -9.19 -6.13
CA LEU A 141 41.09 -8.27 -5.73
C LEU A 141 40.29 -8.87 -4.58
N VAL A 142 40.38 -8.24 -3.40
CA VAL A 142 39.57 -8.56 -2.22
C VAL A 142 38.20 -7.89 -2.32
N ARG A 143 37.16 -8.62 -1.95
CA ARG A 143 35.75 -8.20 -1.94
C ARG A 143 35.18 -8.28 -0.54
N ASP A 144 34.11 -7.55 -0.32
CA ASP A 144 33.28 -7.70 0.87
C ASP A 144 32.22 -8.78 0.64
N ARG A 145 31.77 -9.41 1.73
CA ARG A 145 30.64 -10.33 1.68
C ARG A 145 29.38 -9.54 1.26
N VAL A 146 28.65 -10.07 0.29
CA VAL A 146 27.44 -9.42 -0.21
C VAL A 146 26.26 -9.61 0.75
N GLU A 147 25.99 -8.57 1.52
CA GLU A 147 24.77 -8.41 2.31
C GLU A 147 23.59 -7.83 1.51
N ILE A 148 22.37 -7.98 2.04
CA ILE A 148 21.12 -7.45 1.45
C ILE A 148 21.22 -5.96 1.12
N LYS A 149 21.95 -5.17 1.94
CA LYS A 149 22.10 -3.72 1.78
C LYS A 149 22.78 -3.34 0.45
N HIS A 150 23.68 -4.19 -0.05
CA HIS A 150 24.36 -3.98 -1.33
C HIS A 150 23.42 -4.09 -2.53
N PHE A 151 22.19 -4.56 -2.36
CA PHE A 151 21.19 -4.51 -3.42
C PHE A 151 20.14 -3.42 -3.17
N SER A 152 20.47 -2.37 -2.40
CA SER A 152 19.57 -1.24 -2.16
C SER A 152 19.92 -0.06 -3.06
N PHE A 153 18.96 0.47 -3.81
CA PHE A 153 19.13 1.73 -4.55
C PHE A 153 19.33 2.97 -3.65
N ASN A 154 19.07 2.84 -2.35
CA ASN A 154 19.18 3.92 -1.36
C ASN A 154 20.46 3.81 -0.50
N GLU A 155 21.28 2.77 -0.71
CA GLU A 155 22.56 2.61 -0.02
C GLU A 155 23.70 3.16 -0.89
N PRO A 156 24.67 3.92 -0.33
CA PRO A 156 25.89 4.28 -1.05
C PRO A 156 26.70 3.05 -1.47
N SER A 157 26.59 1.95 -0.71
CA SER A 157 27.21 0.65 -0.99
C SER A 157 26.39 -0.21 -1.97
N GLY A 158 25.27 0.30 -2.47
CA GLY A 158 24.37 -0.39 -3.38
C GLY A 158 25.02 -0.68 -4.73
N ILE A 159 25.22 -1.96 -5.04
CA ILE A 159 25.56 -2.49 -6.34
C ILE A 159 24.30 -2.46 -7.22
N LEU A 160 24.34 -1.64 -8.26
CA LEU A 160 23.41 -1.74 -9.37
C LEU A 160 23.79 -3.01 -10.14
N CYS A 161 22.97 -4.05 -10.03
CA CYS A 161 23.03 -5.20 -10.93
C CYS A 161 22.60 -4.77 -12.33
#